data_AF-A0A2V2BB33-F1
#
_entry.id   AF-A0A2V2BB33-F1
#
_cell.length_a   1.000
_cell.length_b   1.000
_cell.length_c   1.000
_cell.angle_alpha   90.00
_cell.angle_beta   90.00
_cell.angle_gamma   90.00
#
_symmetry.space_group_name_H-M   'P 1'
#
loop_
_entity.id
_entity.type
_entity.pdbx_description
1 polymer ?
#
loop_
_entity_poly.entity_id
_entity_poly.type
_entity_poly.pdbx_seq_one_letter_code
_entity_poly.pdbx_strand_id
1 'polypeptide(L)'
;MLIWDEFVKFLGRSKFDIKFVNISSDFHELPNIEGSVLGDRKYYSFLQSGVLFLLEDEVIEQITFYATKDEGFSEYKGELPLSIDSSEDEAMQILGHPLDSGGGEIDALMGYIDRWIRYEKEGYTLHLQFNQNDRLSRVTLMR
;
A
#
# COMPACT_ATOMS: atom_id res chain seq x y z
N MET A 1 -13.22 7.27 -8.37
CA MET A 1 -12.42 6.64 -7.31
C MET A 1 -12.70 5.15 -7.33
N LEU A 2 -11.67 4.32 -7.48
CA LEU A 2 -11.80 2.87 -7.58
C LEU A 2 -12.15 2.27 -6.22
N ILE A 3 -12.97 1.22 -6.22
CA ILE A 3 -13.28 0.43 -5.02
C ILE A 3 -12.16 -0.60 -4.76
N TRP A 4 -12.01 -1.02 -3.51
CA TRP A 4 -10.94 -1.91 -3.04
C TRP A 4 -10.67 -3.13 -3.95
N ASP A 5 -11.73 -3.84 -4.37
CA ASP A 5 -11.62 -5.03 -5.22
C ASP A 5 -11.06 -4.75 -6.63
N GLU A 6 -11.19 -3.52 -7.14
CA GLU A 6 -10.56 -3.16 -8.41
C GLU A 6 -9.04 -3.02 -8.27
N PHE A 7 -8.54 -2.62 -7.09
CA PHE A 7 -7.10 -2.57 -6.86
C PHE A 7 -6.46 -3.96 -6.79
N VAL A 8 -7.13 -4.92 -6.14
CA VAL A 8 -6.67 -6.32 -6.11
C VAL A 8 -6.53 -6.88 -7.52
N LYS A 9 -7.43 -6.50 -8.44
CA LYS A 9 -7.38 -6.94 -9.85
C LYS A 9 -6.19 -6.40 -10.65
N PHE A 10 -5.54 -5.34 -10.17
CA PHE A 10 -4.31 -4.83 -10.79
C PHE A 10 -3.08 -5.68 -10.47
N LEU A 11 -3.06 -6.38 -9.33
CA LEU A 11 -1.92 -7.22 -8.98
C LEU A 11 -1.68 -8.29 -10.05
N GLY A 12 -0.43 -8.47 -10.43
CA GLY A 12 -0.01 -9.38 -11.50
C GLY A 12 -0.38 -8.93 -12.91
N ARG A 13 -0.99 -7.75 -13.10
CA ARG A 13 -1.25 -7.19 -14.44
C ARG A 13 -0.03 -6.45 -14.96
N SER A 14 0.10 -6.46 -16.28
CA SER A 14 1.09 -5.64 -16.97
C SER A 14 0.71 -4.16 -16.87
N LYS A 15 1.71 -3.28 -16.81
CA LYS A 15 1.50 -1.82 -16.94
C LYS A 15 0.85 -1.40 -18.26
N PHE A 16 0.85 -2.26 -19.27
CA PHE A 16 0.20 -2.02 -20.56
C PHE A 16 -1.29 -2.41 -20.56
N ASP A 17 -1.79 -2.97 -19.45
CA ASP A 17 -3.22 -3.21 -19.27
C ASP A 17 -3.99 -1.89 -19.36
N ILE A 18 -5.05 -1.87 -20.18
CA ILE A 18 -5.82 -0.66 -20.46
C ILE A 18 -6.39 -0.01 -19.19
N LYS A 19 -6.73 -0.81 -18.17
CA LYS A 19 -7.20 -0.28 -16.89
C LYS A 19 -6.10 0.49 -16.17
N PHE A 20 -4.88 -0.06 -16.15
CA PHE A 20 -3.76 0.59 -15.48
C PHE A 20 -3.28 1.83 -16.25
N VAL A 21 -3.25 1.77 -17.59
CA VAL A 21 -2.93 2.92 -18.44
C VAL A 21 -3.86 4.10 -18.15
N ASN A 22 -5.14 3.84 -17.86
CA ASN A 22 -6.13 4.87 -17.57
C ASN A 22 -6.14 5.34 -16.09
N ILE A 23 -5.34 4.74 -15.20
CA ILE A 23 -5.42 5.01 -13.76
C ILE A 23 -5.12 6.46 -13.39
N SER A 24 -4.29 7.15 -14.18
CA SER A 24 -4.02 8.57 -14.01
C SER A 24 -5.27 9.43 -14.19
N SER A 25 -6.20 9.00 -15.04
CA SER A 25 -7.49 9.68 -15.22
C SER A 25 -8.41 9.44 -14.03
N ASP A 26 -8.37 8.24 -13.43
CA ASP A 26 -9.17 7.91 -12.24
C ASP A 26 -8.72 8.67 -11.00
N PHE A 27 -7.41 8.95 -10.90
CA PHE A 27 -6.82 9.76 -9.83
C PHE A 27 -6.81 11.27 -10.11
N HIS A 28 -7.08 11.68 -11.36
CA HIS A 28 -6.85 13.06 -11.81
C HIS A 28 -5.43 13.56 -11.52
N GLU A 29 -4.45 12.65 -11.62
CA GLU A 29 -3.05 12.88 -11.27
C GLU A 29 -2.15 12.06 -12.19
N LEU A 30 -1.01 12.62 -12.60
CA LEU A 30 0.04 11.85 -13.26
C LEU A 30 1.05 11.35 -12.22
N PRO A 31 1.52 10.10 -12.32
CA PRO A 31 2.49 9.60 -11.37
C PRO A 31 3.86 10.25 -11.57
N ASN A 32 4.58 10.48 -10.48
CA ASN A 32 6.04 10.56 -10.53
C ASN A 32 6.60 9.15 -10.73
N ILE A 33 7.40 8.95 -11.77
CA ILE A 33 7.94 7.64 -12.13
C ILE A 33 9.43 7.60 -11.83
N GLU A 34 9.82 6.71 -10.92
CA GLU A 34 11.21 6.50 -10.51
C GLU A 34 11.61 5.04 -10.73
N GLY A 35 12.82 4.83 -11.22
CA GLY A 35 13.40 3.49 -11.34
C GLY A 35 14.27 3.14 -10.14
N SER A 36 14.34 1.85 -9.80
CA SER A 36 15.35 1.37 -8.87
C SER A 36 16.75 1.56 -9.46
N VAL A 37 17.77 1.54 -8.59
CA VAL A 37 19.18 1.61 -9.00
C VAL A 37 19.56 0.45 -9.93
N LEU A 38 18.93 -0.72 -9.75
CA LEU A 38 19.16 -1.91 -10.55
C LEU A 38 18.33 -1.94 -11.85
N GLY A 39 17.32 -1.06 -11.98
CA GLY A 39 16.47 -0.93 -13.15
C GLY A 39 15.38 -2.00 -13.30
N ASP A 40 15.32 -2.96 -12.39
CA ASP A 40 14.34 -4.05 -12.32
C ASP A 40 12.95 -3.58 -11.83
N ARG A 41 12.94 -2.52 -11.02
CA ARG A 41 11.75 -2.01 -10.36
C ARG A 41 11.42 -0.59 -10.76
N LYS A 42 10.13 -0.29 -10.82
CA LYS A 42 9.61 1.05 -11.09
C LYS A 42 8.55 1.43 -10.08
N TYR A 43 8.64 2.65 -9.59
CA TYR A 43 7.74 3.24 -8.63
C TYR A 43 6.89 4.29 -9.34
N TYR A 44 5.56 4.10 -9.33
CA TYR A 44 4.60 5.06 -9.87
C TYR A 44 3.90 5.71 -8.69
N SER A 45 4.37 6.89 -8.31
CA SER A 45 3.96 7.62 -7.12
C SER A 45 2.90 8.67 -7.46
N PHE A 46 1.66 8.43 -7.04
CA PHE A 46 0.56 9.39 -7.07
C PHE A 46 0.52 10.10 -5.72
N LEU A 47 1.40 11.09 -5.56
CA LEU A 47 1.66 11.77 -4.29
C LEU A 47 0.41 12.46 -3.73
N GLN A 48 -0.39 13.13 -4.57
CA GLN A 48 -1.61 13.81 -4.13
C GLN A 48 -2.74 12.85 -3.81
N SER A 49 -2.78 11.71 -4.50
CA SER A 49 -3.76 10.66 -4.26
C SER A 49 -3.41 9.76 -3.09
N GLY A 50 -2.16 9.78 -2.61
CA GLY A 50 -1.71 8.92 -1.52
C GLY A 50 -1.53 7.46 -1.93
N VAL A 51 -1.15 7.20 -3.19
CA VAL A 51 -1.02 5.84 -3.74
C VAL A 51 0.33 5.65 -4.41
N LEU A 52 0.97 4.52 -4.13
CA LEU A 52 2.21 4.09 -4.76
C LEU A 52 2.02 2.72 -5.40
N PHE A 53 2.37 2.58 -6.67
CA PHE A 53 2.52 1.27 -7.32
C PHE A 53 4.00 0.93 -7.44
N LEU A 54 4.34 -0.29 -7.04
CA LEU A 54 5.64 -0.89 -7.31
C LEU A 54 5.44 -1.94 -8.41
N LEU A 55 6.22 -1.77 -9.47
CA LEU A 55 6.26 -2.67 -10.60
C LEU A 55 7.61 -3.38 -10.64
N GLU A 56 7.61 -4.66 -10.95
CA GLU A 56 8.79 -5.47 -11.25
C GLU A 56 8.57 -6.12 -12.63
N ASP A 57 9.56 -6.05 -13.53
CA ASP A 57 9.44 -6.54 -14.91
C ASP A 57 8.17 -6.07 -15.66
N GLU A 58 7.78 -4.81 -15.43
CA GLU A 58 6.58 -4.18 -16.01
C GLU A 58 5.24 -4.78 -15.55
N VAL A 59 5.25 -5.58 -14.48
CA VAL A 59 4.09 -6.15 -13.81
C VAL A 59 3.88 -5.46 -12.47
N ILE A 60 2.62 -5.20 -12.12
CA ILE A 60 2.24 -4.58 -10.84
C ILE A 60 2.33 -5.64 -9.75
N GLU A 61 3.31 -5.52 -8.87
CA GLU A 61 3.56 -6.48 -7.78
C GLU A 61 3.04 -5.98 -6.44
N GLN A 62 3.00 -4.66 -6.24
CA GLN A 62 2.54 -4.07 -4.99
C GLN A 62 1.83 -2.73 -5.22
N ILE A 63 0.82 -2.48 -4.38
CA ILE A 63 0.09 -1.21 -4.29
C ILE A 63 0.05 -0.78 -2.83
N THR A 64 0.56 0.40 -2.53
CA THR A 64 0.55 0.98 -1.18
C THR A 64 -0.37 2.20 -1.14
N PHE A 65 -1.20 2.28 -0.11
CA PHE A 65 -2.08 3.40 0.21
C PHE A 65 -1.61 4.04 1.52
N TYR A 66 -1.46 5.36 1.51
CA TYR A 66 -1.07 6.14 2.67
C TYR A 66 -2.32 6.57 3.43
N ALA A 67 -2.62 5.92 4.56
CA ALA A 67 -3.78 6.22 5.40
C ALA A 67 -3.62 7.52 6.19
N THR A 68 -2.39 8.02 6.29
CA THR A 68 -2.05 9.35 6.82
C THR A 68 -0.96 9.97 5.96
N LYS A 69 -0.85 11.32 5.97
CA LYS A 69 0.21 12.02 5.25
C LYS A 69 1.60 11.60 5.75
N ASP A 70 2.44 11.08 4.86
CA ASP A 70 3.79 10.62 5.18
C ASP A 70 4.66 10.55 3.91
N GLU A 71 5.98 10.67 4.04
CA GLU A 71 6.95 10.55 2.92
C GLU A 71 6.64 11.41 1.67
N GLY A 72 5.92 12.52 1.85
CA GLY A 72 5.49 13.39 0.74
C GLY A 72 4.19 12.97 0.06
N PHE A 73 3.61 11.83 0.42
CA PHE A 73 2.28 11.40 0.02
C PHE A 73 1.21 12.06 0.89
N SER A 74 0.12 12.47 0.24
CA SER A 74 -1.12 12.85 0.89
C SER A 74 -1.86 11.63 1.44
N GLU A 75 -2.86 11.88 2.28
CA GLU A 75 -3.77 10.85 2.74
C GLU A 75 -4.67 10.35 1.60
N TYR A 76 -4.72 9.02 1.42
CA TYR A 76 -5.64 8.37 0.51
C TYR A 76 -7.09 8.56 0.96
N LYS A 77 -7.93 9.07 0.06
CA LYS A 77 -9.35 9.40 0.34
C LYS A 77 -10.34 8.32 -0.09
N GLY A 78 -9.86 7.20 -0.60
CA GLY A 78 -10.70 6.07 -0.97
C GLY A 78 -11.00 5.12 0.18
N GLU A 79 -11.72 4.05 -0.15
CA GLU A 79 -12.07 3.01 0.82
C GLU A 79 -10.85 2.16 1.15
N LEU A 80 -10.59 2.00 2.45
CA LEU A 80 -9.61 1.09 3.01
C LEU A 80 -10.33 -0.05 3.75
N PRO A 81 -9.69 -1.21 3.95
CA PRO A 81 -10.29 -2.34 4.65
C PRO A 81 -10.57 -2.06 6.14
N LEU A 82 -9.99 -0.99 6.69
CA LEU A 82 -10.12 -0.53 8.06
C LEU A 82 -10.18 0.99 8.11
N SER A 83 -10.69 1.54 9.21
CA SER A 83 -10.64 2.98 9.47
C SER A 83 -9.18 3.42 9.70
N ILE A 84 -8.87 4.67 9.33
CA ILE A 84 -7.54 5.27 9.61
C ILE A 84 -7.25 5.37 11.12
N ASP A 85 -8.30 5.42 11.94
CA ASP A 85 -8.19 5.44 13.41
C ASP A 85 -8.09 4.05 14.03
N SER A 86 -8.12 2.97 13.22
CA SER A 86 -8.06 1.61 13.74
C SER A 86 -6.68 1.25 14.27
N SER A 87 -6.68 0.59 15.43
CA SER A 87 -5.49 0.01 16.05
C SER A 87 -5.16 -1.38 15.51
N GLU A 88 -3.98 -1.89 15.87
CA GLU A 88 -3.59 -3.28 15.59
C GLU A 88 -4.59 -4.28 16.17
N ASP A 89 -5.02 -4.08 17.41
CA ASP A 89 -6.00 -4.94 18.09
C ASP A 89 -7.38 -4.93 17.40
N GLU A 90 -7.86 -3.76 16.98
CA GLU A 90 -9.11 -3.66 16.22
C GLU A 90 -9.00 -4.35 14.87
N ALA A 91 -7.87 -4.21 14.18
CA ALA A 91 -7.60 -4.92 12.93
C ALA A 91 -7.70 -6.45 13.12
N MET A 92 -7.12 -6.98 14.20
CA MET A 92 -7.20 -8.41 14.52
C MET A 92 -8.63 -8.88 14.86
N GLN A 93 -9.42 -8.03 15.51
CA GLN A 93 -10.83 -8.34 15.80
C GLN A 93 -11.68 -8.39 14.53
N ILE A 94 -11.41 -7.50 13.57
CA ILE A 94 -12.19 -7.39 12.32
C ILE A 94 -11.74 -8.41 11.28
N LEU A 95 -10.43 -8.58 11.10
CA LEU A 95 -9.84 -9.37 10.01
C LEU A 95 -9.43 -10.79 10.43
N GLY A 96 -9.43 -11.08 11.73
CA GLY A 96 -9.00 -12.34 12.31
C GLY A 96 -7.52 -12.36 12.69
N HIS A 97 -6.96 -13.55 12.88
CA HIS A 97 -5.55 -13.69 13.23
C HIS A 97 -4.65 -13.42 12.01
N PRO A 98 -3.62 -12.58 12.13
CA PRO A 98 -2.67 -12.37 11.04
C PRO A 98 -1.82 -13.62 10.80
N LEU A 99 -1.31 -13.75 9.58
CA LEU A 99 -0.31 -14.76 9.24
C LEU A 99 1.02 -14.46 9.92
N ASP A 100 1.37 -13.17 10.01
CA ASP A 100 2.67 -12.70 10.49
C ASP A 100 2.56 -11.28 11.05
N SER A 101 3.48 -10.90 11.94
CA SER A 101 3.55 -9.55 12.51
C SER A 101 4.98 -9.17 12.90
N GLY A 102 5.23 -7.87 13.02
CA GLY A 102 6.55 -7.37 13.40
C GLY A 102 6.60 -5.86 13.63
N GLY A 103 7.82 -5.34 13.74
CA GLY A 103 8.05 -3.94 14.09
C GLY A 103 7.75 -3.62 15.55
N GLY A 104 7.52 -2.34 15.85
CA GLY A 104 7.36 -1.84 17.22
C GLY A 104 8.67 -1.70 17.99
N GLU A 105 9.81 -1.79 17.30
CA GLU A 105 11.15 -1.75 17.87
C GLU A 105 12.01 -0.64 17.25
N ILE A 106 13.09 -0.28 17.95
CA ILE A 106 14.08 0.68 17.46
C ILE A 106 15.22 -0.12 16.83
N ASP A 107 15.40 0.07 15.52
CA ASP A 107 16.58 -0.39 14.80
C ASP A 107 17.67 0.69 14.83
N ALA A 108 18.94 0.26 14.93
CA ALA A 108 20.08 1.17 15.09
C ALA A 108 20.36 2.03 13.84
N LEU A 109 19.94 1.59 12.65
CA LEU A 109 20.15 2.29 11.39
C LEU A 109 18.87 2.99 10.90
N MET A 110 17.74 2.30 11.02
CA MET A 110 16.46 2.75 10.46
C MET A 110 15.62 3.56 11.47
N GLY A 111 16.01 3.61 12.74
CA GLY A 111 15.22 4.24 13.79
C GLY A 111 14.02 3.39 14.19
N TYR A 112 12.92 4.03 14.57
CA TYR A 112 11.72 3.30 14.96
C TYR A 112 11.06 2.63 13.74
N ILE A 113 10.88 1.32 13.81
CA ILE A 113 10.13 0.55 12.82
C ILE A 113 8.70 0.44 13.32
N ASP A 114 7.77 1.05 12.58
CA ASP A 114 6.34 0.98 12.85
C ASP A 114 5.85 -0.47 12.94
N ARG A 115 4.86 -0.72 13.80
CA ARG A 115 4.22 -2.03 13.95
C ARG A 115 3.52 -2.40 12.66
N TRP A 116 3.53 -3.68 12.32
CA TRP A 116 2.82 -4.16 11.15
C TRP A 116 2.30 -5.58 11.36
N ILE A 117 1.21 -5.88 10.65
CA ILE A 117 0.62 -7.21 10.59
C ILE A 117 0.31 -7.57 9.13
N ARG A 118 0.39 -8.85 8.81
CA ARG A 118 0.24 -9.37 7.45
C ARG A 118 -0.79 -10.49 7.42
N TYR A 119 -1.67 -10.45 6.45
CA TYR A 119 -2.70 -11.45 6.19
C TYR A 119 -2.51 -12.05 4.81
N GLU A 120 -2.67 -13.37 4.71
CA GLU A 120 -2.86 -14.03 3.43
C GLU A 120 -4.36 -14.03 3.10
N LYS A 121 -4.70 -13.54 1.91
CA LYS A 121 -6.04 -13.57 1.33
C LYS A 121 -6.00 -14.39 0.06
N GLU A 122 -7.15 -14.79 -0.47
CA GLU A 122 -7.21 -15.56 -1.71
C GLU A 122 -6.61 -14.75 -2.87
N GLY A 123 -5.39 -15.11 -3.28
CA GLY A 123 -4.69 -14.53 -4.43
C GLY A 123 -3.91 -13.25 -4.16
N TYR A 124 -3.77 -12.79 -2.92
CA TYR A 124 -2.91 -11.66 -2.55
C TYR A 124 -2.57 -11.64 -1.05
N THR A 125 -1.57 -10.86 -0.70
CA THR A 125 -1.21 -10.54 0.69
C THR A 125 -1.67 -9.11 1.05
N LEU A 126 -2.33 -8.97 2.19
CA LEU A 126 -2.67 -7.68 2.79
C LEU A 126 -1.70 -7.38 3.94
N HIS A 127 -0.98 -6.27 3.86
CA HIS A 127 -0.08 -5.80 4.90
C HIS A 127 -0.57 -4.46 5.45
N LEU A 128 -0.68 -4.37 6.77
CA LEU A 128 -1.13 -3.18 7.47
C LEU A 128 -0.02 -2.68 8.38
N GLN A 129 0.23 -1.39 8.36
CA GLN A 129 1.22 -0.73 9.20
C GLN A 129 0.52 0.28 10.12
N PHE A 130 0.98 0.36 11.37
CA PHE A 130 0.45 1.22 12.40
C PHE A 130 1.55 2.15 12.90
N ASN A 131 1.25 3.44 13.00
CA ASN A 131 2.18 4.43 13.53
C ASN A 131 2.38 4.28 15.04
N GLN A 132 3.27 5.09 15.60
CA GLN A 132 3.60 5.11 17.04
C GLN A 132 2.40 5.39 17.97
N ASN A 133 1.28 5.91 17.46
CA ASN A 133 0.04 6.12 18.22
C ASN A 133 -0.95 4.95 18.07
N ASP A 134 -0.51 3.82 17.51
CA ASP A 134 -1.33 2.64 17.25
C ASP A 134 -2.54 2.96 16.37
N ARG A 135 -2.28 3.67 15.27
CA ARG A 135 -3.27 3.99 14.24
C ARG A 135 -2.77 3.59 12.87
N LEU A 136 -3.66 3.08 12.04
CA LEU A 136 -3.37 2.67 10.67
C LEU A 136 -2.70 3.81 9.90
N SER A 137 -1.47 3.57 9.43
CA SER A 137 -0.65 4.54 8.70
C SER A 137 -0.47 4.16 7.23
N ARG A 138 -0.31 2.86 6.93
CA ARG A 138 -0.20 2.36 5.56
C ARG A 138 -0.95 1.05 5.38
N VAL A 139 -1.51 0.89 4.19
CA VAL A 139 -2.15 -0.34 3.72
C VAL A 139 -1.47 -0.76 2.44
N THR A 140 -1.05 -2.00 2.34
CA THR A 140 -0.31 -2.52 1.19
C THR A 140 -0.92 -3.82 0.70
N LEU A 141 -1.20 -3.85 -0.60
CA LEU A 141 -1.55 -5.04 -1.36
C LEU A 141 -0.30 -5.57 -2.04
N MET A 142 0.00 -6.86 -1.89
CA MET A 142 1.11 -7.54 -2.58
C MET A 142 0.61 -8.81 -3.25
N ARG A 143 1.19 -9.15 -4.39
CA ARG A 143 0.93 -10.41 -5.07
C ARG A 143 1.46 -11.61 -4.30
#